data_AF-A0A8T6RAK7-F1
#
_entry.id   AF-A0A8T6RAK7-F1
#
_cell.length_a   1.000
_cell.length_b   1.000
_cell.length_c   1.000
_cell.angle_alpha   90.00
_cell.angle_beta   90.00
_cell.angle_gamma   90.00
#
_symmetry.space_group_name_H-M   'P 1'
#
loop_
_entity.id
_entity.type
_entity.pdbx_description
1 polymer ?
#
loop_
_entity_poly.entity_id
_entity_poly.type
_entity_poly.pdbx_seq_one_letter_code
_entity_poly.pdbx_strand_id
1 'polypeptide(L)'
;MTGEERTNYVYEFTYNSGPGLREIFQCKFVRPDEALTRFRRILSLTEAPFDFKIVVQDESNGEESSFQVKGGSIDEMFEKFKVFLETSTGYSFVTEPEDTTDLELKDVTFDSMSSYEKMHIIIYASFKHGKFSSLDVAEIYQATFNEDLPKSTASTYLARMWNGGKGHLERYGNRSGYIYRLKTEISEVRKETERAEEILASIQIK
;
A
#
# COMPACT_ATOMS: atom_id res chain seq x y z
N MET A 1 -28.05 11.06 7.97
CA MET A 1 -27.36 11.24 9.26
C MET A 1 -26.72 9.90 9.60
N THR A 2 -25.49 9.67 9.15
CA THR A 2 -24.71 8.47 9.46
C THR A 2 -23.80 8.85 10.62
N GLY A 3 -24.03 8.24 11.79
CA GLY A 3 -23.27 8.52 13.01
C GLY A 3 -21.80 8.20 12.79
N GLU A 4 -20.95 9.20 12.98
CA GLU A 4 -19.52 9.01 13.21
C GLU A 4 -19.38 8.19 14.50
N GLU A 5 -19.00 6.92 14.39
CA GLU A 5 -18.47 6.16 15.54
C GLU A 5 -17.16 6.85 15.96
N ARG A 6 -17.27 7.88 16.80
CA ARG A 6 -16.12 8.54 17.41
C ARG A 6 -15.48 7.56 18.37
N THR A 7 -14.25 7.17 18.08
CA THR A 7 -13.41 6.43 19.03
C THR A 7 -12.90 7.39 20.11
N ASN A 8 -12.45 6.86 21.23
CA ASN A 8 -11.83 7.66 22.31
C ASN A 8 -10.30 7.71 22.19
N TYR A 9 -9.75 7.31 21.03
CA TYR A 9 -8.32 7.25 20.81
C TYR A 9 -7.77 8.56 20.25
N VAL A 10 -6.68 9.03 20.85
CA VAL A 10 -5.86 10.13 20.36
C VAL A 10 -4.51 9.58 19.96
N TYR A 11 -4.10 9.84 18.71
CA TYR A 11 -2.83 9.42 18.13
C TYR A 11 -1.95 10.65 17.95
N GLU A 12 -0.77 10.64 18.55
CA GLU A 12 0.27 11.64 18.32
C GLU A 12 1.43 11.00 17.58
N PHE A 13 1.74 11.56 16.43
CA PHE A 13 2.79 11.13 15.53
C PHE A 13 3.92 12.16 15.57
N THR A 14 5.09 11.75 16.03
CA THR A 14 6.28 12.61 16.05
C THR A 14 7.33 12.05 15.11
N TYR A 15 7.84 12.88 14.18
CA TYR A 15 8.87 12.47 13.23
C TYR A 15 9.87 13.58 12.92
N ASN A 16 11.04 13.18 12.41
CA ASN A 16 12.05 14.12 11.92
C ASN A 16 11.85 14.34 10.42
N SER A 17 11.52 15.56 9.99
CA SER A 17 11.38 15.92 8.57
C SER A 17 12.67 16.43 7.93
N GLY A 18 13.72 16.66 8.73
CA GLY A 18 15.04 17.08 8.26
C GLY A 18 16.05 17.26 9.39
N PRO A 19 17.31 17.67 9.09
CA PRO A 19 18.34 17.88 10.10
C PRO A 19 17.93 18.91 11.16
N GLY A 20 17.59 18.45 12.37
CA GLY A 20 17.15 19.33 13.47
C GLY A 20 15.69 19.78 13.41
N LEU A 21 14.89 19.30 12.44
CA LEU A 21 13.46 19.62 12.31
C LEU A 21 12.61 18.45 12.79
N ARG A 22 11.84 18.70 13.85
CA ARG A 22 10.92 17.73 14.47
C ARG A 22 9.49 18.20 14.29
N GLU A 23 8.67 17.38 13.64
CA GLU A 23 7.26 17.62 13.41
C GLU A 23 6.40 16.74 14.31
N ILE A 24 5.24 17.28 14.68
CA ILE A 24 4.24 16.59 15.50
C ILE A 24 2.91 16.73 14.77
N PHE A 25 2.26 15.59 14.52
CA PHE A 25 0.94 15.51 13.92
C PHE A 25 0.01 14.74 14.84
N GLN A 26 -1.19 15.28 15.10
CA GLN A 26 -2.13 14.70 16.03
C GLN A 26 -3.46 14.36 15.33
N CYS A 27 -3.93 13.14 15.52
CA CYS A 27 -5.25 12.68 15.12
C CYS A 27 -6.09 12.40 16.36
N LYS A 28 -7.27 13.01 16.47
CA LYS A 28 -8.18 12.79 17.59
C LYS A 28 -9.43 12.07 17.13
N PHE A 29 -9.88 11.09 17.92
CA PHE A 29 -11.17 10.41 17.76
C PHE A 29 -11.31 9.65 16.44
N VAL A 30 -10.20 9.13 15.92
CA VAL A 30 -10.16 8.37 14.66
C VAL A 30 -10.05 6.86 14.94
N ARG A 31 -10.58 6.05 14.03
CA ARG A 31 -10.46 4.59 14.12
C ARG A 31 -9.02 4.14 13.84
N PRO A 32 -8.59 2.96 14.35
CA PRO A 32 -7.24 2.44 14.11
C PRO A 32 -6.87 2.32 12.62
N ASP A 33 -7.81 1.94 11.75
CA ASP A 33 -7.63 1.88 10.29
C ASP A 33 -7.41 3.26 9.65
N GLU A 34 -8.11 4.27 10.15
CA GLU A 34 -7.91 5.66 9.70
C GLU A 34 -6.58 6.22 10.22
N ALA A 35 -6.21 5.93 11.46
CA ALA A 35 -4.91 6.28 12.02
C ALA A 35 -3.76 5.65 11.21
N LEU A 36 -3.89 4.38 10.85
CA LEU A 36 -2.94 3.65 10.01
C LEU A 36 -2.83 4.27 8.59
N THR A 37 -3.97 4.62 7.98
CA THR A 37 -3.98 5.29 6.67
C THR A 37 -3.29 6.66 6.71
N ARG A 38 -3.55 7.45 7.75
CA ARG A 38 -2.91 8.76 7.95
C ARG A 38 -1.40 8.62 8.19
N PHE A 39 -0.99 7.61 8.96
CA PHE A 39 0.42 7.29 9.14
C PHE A 39 1.12 6.98 7.82
N ARG A 40 0.52 6.15 6.95
CA ARG A 40 1.06 5.88 5.60
C ARG A 40 1.28 7.16 4.79
N ARG A 41 0.33 8.09 4.89
CA ARG A 41 0.40 9.38 4.19
C ARG A 41 1.54 10.25 4.72
N ILE A 42 1.74 10.30 6.03
CA ILE A 42 2.87 11.03 6.64
C ILE A 42 4.19 10.47 6.14
N LEU A 43 4.35 9.14 6.16
CA LEU A 43 5.57 8.48 5.68
C LEU A 43 5.84 8.78 4.20
N SER A 44 4.79 8.90 3.37
CA SER A 44 4.94 9.24 1.94
C SER A 44 5.34 10.70 1.67
N LEU A 45 5.14 11.59 2.65
CA LEU A 45 5.46 13.02 2.52
C LEU A 45 6.84 13.37 3.10
N THR A 46 7.46 12.45 3.83
CA THR A 46 8.80 12.62 4.42
C THR A 46 9.87 12.02 3.51
N GLU A 47 10.89 12.78 3.14
CA GLU A 47 11.98 12.31 2.25
C GLU A 47 12.77 11.12 2.82
N ALA A 48 12.91 11.04 4.15
CA ALA A 48 13.37 9.86 4.87
C ALA A 48 13.06 10.01 6.38
N PRO A 49 12.10 9.27 6.95
CA PRO A 49 11.86 9.31 8.39
C PRO A 49 12.96 8.52 9.12
N PHE A 50 13.85 9.22 9.82
CA PHE A 50 14.94 8.57 10.57
C PHE A 50 14.49 8.10 11.95
N ASP A 51 13.50 8.75 12.54
CA ASP A 51 12.94 8.38 13.84
C ASP A 51 11.46 8.72 13.88
N PHE A 52 10.64 7.80 14.40
CA PHE A 52 9.22 8.01 14.61
C PHE A 52 8.84 7.64 16.04
N LYS A 53 8.06 8.48 16.71
CA LYS A 53 7.39 8.14 17.97
C LYS A 53 5.88 8.30 17.77
N ILE A 54 5.15 7.27 18.16
CA ILE A 54 3.70 7.24 18.15
C ILE A 54 3.23 7.12 19.58
N VAL A 55 2.27 7.94 19.97
CA VAL A 55 1.58 7.84 21.24
C VAL A 55 0.11 7.60 20.96
N VAL A 56 -0.46 6.58 21.58
CA VAL A 56 -1.88 6.25 21.55
C VAL A 56 -2.40 6.45 22.97
N GLN A 57 -3.35 7.35 23.11
CA GLN A 57 -4.03 7.62 24.36
C GLN A 57 -5.49 7.21 24.23
N ASP A 58 -5.98 6.42 25.18
CA ASP A 58 -7.40 6.13 25.33
C ASP A 58 -8.00 7.08 26.39
N GLU A 59 -8.90 7.97 25.96
CA GLU A 59 -9.54 8.93 26.86
C GLU A 59 -10.54 8.29 27.84
N SER A 60 -10.92 7.03 27.64
CA SER A 60 -11.94 6.34 28.47
C SER A 60 -11.38 5.92 29.84
N ASN A 61 -10.12 5.49 29.85
CA ASN A 61 -9.39 4.91 30.98
C ASN A 61 -8.13 5.72 31.31
N GLY A 62 -7.72 6.66 30.44
CA GLY A 62 -6.54 7.51 30.62
C GLY A 62 -5.23 6.78 30.38
N GLU A 63 -5.28 5.58 29.76
CA GLU A 63 -4.08 4.79 29.46
C GLU A 63 -3.35 5.36 28.25
N GLU A 64 -2.02 5.49 28.38
CA GLU A 64 -1.14 5.95 27.31
C GLU A 64 -0.19 4.81 26.93
N SER A 65 -0.21 4.44 25.65
CA SER A 65 0.72 3.51 25.04
C SER A 65 1.63 4.27 24.07
N SER A 66 2.93 4.04 24.12
CA SER A 66 3.86 4.67 23.18
C SER A 66 4.71 3.65 22.45
N PHE A 67 4.98 3.94 21.18
CA PHE A 67 5.75 3.12 20.26
C PHE A 67 6.79 4.00 19.58
N GLN A 68 8.06 3.59 19.62
CA GLN A 68 9.14 4.35 19.00
C GLN A 68 9.95 3.44 18.07
N VAL A 69 10.21 3.93 16.87
CA VAL A 69 11.07 3.29 15.87
C VAL A 69 12.18 4.24 15.50
N LYS A 70 13.40 3.70 15.44
CA LYS A 70 14.60 4.41 15.00
C LYS A 70 15.17 3.68 13.80
N GLY A 71 15.23 4.35 12.65
CA GLY A 71 15.62 3.77 11.37
C GLY A 71 14.70 2.63 10.91
N GLY A 72 15.02 2.06 9.75
CA GLY A 72 14.24 0.99 9.11
C GLY A 72 13.53 1.46 7.84
N SER A 73 12.91 0.52 7.13
CA SER A 73 12.11 0.82 5.94
C SER A 73 10.73 1.36 6.32
N ILE A 74 10.06 2.05 5.38
CA ILE A 74 8.69 2.53 5.55
C ILE A 74 7.73 1.36 5.85
N ASP A 75 7.93 0.23 5.17
CA ASP A 75 7.06 -0.95 5.31
C ASP A 75 7.26 -1.63 6.68
N GLU A 76 8.49 -1.73 7.17
CA GLU A 76 8.75 -2.22 8.53
C GLU A 76 8.13 -1.33 9.61
N MET A 77 8.19 -0.01 9.43
CA MET A 77 7.54 0.94 10.35
C MET A 77 6.01 0.79 10.32
N PHE A 78 5.45 0.54 9.13
CA PHE A 78 4.03 0.37 8.94
C PHE A 78 3.49 -0.90 9.60
N GLU A 79 4.15 -2.04 9.36
CA GLU A 79 3.74 -3.32 9.97
C GLU A 79 3.89 -3.31 11.49
N LYS A 80 4.97 -2.73 12.03
CA LYS A 80 5.10 -2.61 13.48
C LYS A 80 4.03 -1.71 14.09
N PHE A 81 3.65 -0.62 13.40
CA PHE A 81 2.56 0.23 13.87
C PHE A 81 1.21 -0.49 13.83
N LYS A 82 0.95 -1.28 12.78
CA LYS A 82 -0.24 -2.13 12.69
C LYS A 82 -0.33 -3.07 13.89
N VAL A 83 0.71 -3.86 14.17
CA VAL A 83 0.76 -4.77 15.33
C VAL A 83 0.58 -4.02 16.65
N PHE A 84 1.19 -2.84 16.78
CA PHE A 84 1.01 -1.99 17.96
C PHE A 84 -0.44 -1.53 18.14
N LEU A 85 -1.13 -1.16 17.07
CA LEU A 85 -2.55 -0.81 17.11
C LEU A 85 -3.42 -2.01 17.52
N GLU A 86 -3.13 -3.21 17.02
CA GLU A 86 -3.86 -4.42 17.42
C GLU A 86 -3.71 -4.70 18.91
N THR A 87 -2.49 -4.54 19.41
CA THR A 87 -2.16 -4.79 20.83
C THR A 87 -2.75 -3.72 21.74
N SER A 88 -2.66 -2.44 21.36
CA SER A 88 -3.06 -1.31 22.22
C SER A 88 -4.56 -1.02 22.17
N THR A 89 -5.24 -1.34 21.07
CA THR A 89 -6.66 -1.01 20.89
C THR A 89 -7.58 -2.23 20.85
N GLY A 90 -7.02 -3.45 20.83
CA GLY A 90 -7.77 -4.70 20.64
C GLY A 90 -8.40 -4.85 19.25
N TYR A 91 -8.09 -3.94 18.34
CA TYR A 91 -8.62 -3.94 16.97
C TYR A 91 -7.89 -4.98 16.13
N SER A 92 -8.58 -5.99 15.62
CA SER A 92 -7.95 -6.95 14.71
C SER A 92 -8.00 -6.41 13.27
N PHE A 93 -6.83 -6.16 12.68
CA PHE A 93 -6.76 -5.96 11.23
C PHE A 93 -6.84 -7.35 10.60
N VAL A 94 -7.89 -7.63 9.82
CA VAL A 94 -8.02 -8.89 9.10
C VAL A 94 -6.78 -9.10 8.22
N THR A 95 -5.92 -10.00 8.65
CA THR A 95 -4.71 -10.43 7.93
C THR A 95 -4.98 -11.90 7.59
N GLU A 96 -5.06 -12.21 6.30
CA GLU A 96 -5.11 -13.62 5.87
C GLU A 96 -3.80 -14.31 6.33
N PRO A 97 -3.87 -15.55 6.83
CA PRO A 97 -2.74 -16.16 7.53
C PRO A 97 -1.68 -16.67 6.54
N GLU A 98 -0.43 -16.25 6.74
CA GLU A 98 0.75 -16.84 6.11
C GLU A 98 1.44 -17.77 7.11
N ASP A 99 1.52 -19.05 6.77
CA ASP A 99 2.27 -20.08 7.50
C ASP A 99 3.77 -19.90 7.29
N THR A 100 4.51 -19.88 8.39
CA THR A 100 5.97 -19.86 8.49
C THR A 100 6.64 -21.13 7.95
N THR A 101 7.74 -21.01 7.18
CA THR A 101 9.04 -21.68 7.47
C THR A 101 10.18 -21.25 6.52
N ASP A 102 11.14 -20.54 7.11
CA ASP A 102 12.60 -20.47 6.91
C ASP A 102 13.28 -21.17 5.70
N LEU A 103 13.97 -20.35 4.88
CA LEU A 103 15.41 -20.39 4.52
C LEU A 103 15.63 -19.90 3.07
N GLU A 104 16.07 -18.64 2.90
CA GLU A 104 17.23 -18.24 2.08
C GLU A 104 17.24 -16.71 1.85
N LEU A 105 18.27 -16.08 2.41
CA LEU A 105 18.53 -14.64 2.33
C LEU A 105 18.96 -14.24 0.91
N LYS A 106 18.02 -13.79 0.05
CA LYS A 106 18.20 -12.72 -0.97
C LYS A 106 16.99 -12.36 -1.88
N ASP A 107 15.77 -12.84 -1.62
CA ASP A 107 14.57 -12.57 -2.46
C ASP A 107 13.46 -11.73 -1.78
N VAL A 108 13.81 -10.98 -0.73
CA VAL A 108 12.91 -10.36 0.26
C VAL A 108 12.12 -9.13 -0.24
N THR A 109 11.94 -8.90 -1.55
CA THR A 109 11.11 -7.76 -2.01
C THR A 109 9.86 -8.15 -2.78
N PHE A 110 9.78 -9.35 -3.37
CA PHE A 110 8.67 -9.71 -4.25
C PHE A 110 7.73 -10.74 -3.64
N ASP A 111 8.21 -11.76 -2.94
CA ASP A 111 7.33 -12.74 -2.30
C ASP A 111 6.42 -12.13 -1.22
N SER A 112 6.85 -11.00 -0.63
CA SER A 112 6.06 -10.23 0.33
C SER A 112 5.07 -9.25 -0.32
N MET A 113 5.12 -9.03 -1.64
CA MET A 113 4.17 -8.15 -2.32
C MET A 113 2.86 -8.89 -2.56
N SER A 114 1.75 -8.23 -2.23
CA SER A 114 0.43 -8.77 -2.55
C SER A 114 0.25 -8.95 -4.06
N SER A 115 -0.60 -9.89 -4.47
CA SER A 115 -0.92 -10.10 -5.89
C SER A 115 -1.45 -8.84 -6.57
N TYR A 116 -2.08 -7.93 -5.81
CA TYR A 116 -2.52 -6.63 -6.30
C TYR A 116 -1.34 -5.70 -6.62
N GLU A 117 -0.32 -5.63 -5.74
CA GLU A 117 0.87 -4.80 -5.93
C GLU A 117 1.73 -5.30 -7.09
N LYS A 118 1.97 -6.61 -7.15
CA LYS A 118 2.63 -7.28 -8.28
C LYS A 118 1.94 -6.96 -9.61
N MET A 119 0.60 -7.07 -9.65
CA MET A 119 -0.17 -6.74 -10.84
C MET A 119 -0.11 -5.24 -11.18
N HIS A 120 -0.13 -4.36 -10.17
CA HIS A 120 0.02 -2.93 -10.36
C HIS A 120 1.33 -2.64 -11.09
N ILE A 121 2.46 -3.13 -10.58
CA ILE A 121 3.79 -2.95 -11.19
C ILE A 121 3.79 -3.42 -12.66
N ILE A 122 3.26 -4.61 -12.93
CA ILE A 122 3.17 -5.13 -14.30
C ILE A 122 2.37 -4.21 -15.20
N ILE A 123 1.23 -3.70 -14.73
CA ILE A 123 0.38 -2.81 -15.53
C ILE A 123 1.16 -1.56 -15.93
N TYR A 124 1.75 -0.85 -14.96
CA TYR A 124 2.45 0.40 -15.24
C TYR A 124 3.72 0.21 -16.07
N ALA A 125 4.47 -0.87 -15.86
CA ALA A 125 5.73 -1.13 -16.57
C ALA A 125 5.51 -1.72 -17.97
N SER A 126 4.59 -2.69 -18.11
CA SER A 126 4.46 -3.49 -19.33
C SER A 126 3.43 -2.94 -20.31
N PHE A 127 2.43 -2.20 -19.83
CA PHE A 127 1.30 -1.75 -20.65
C PHE A 127 1.24 -0.24 -20.87
N LYS A 128 2.40 0.43 -20.82
CA LYS A 128 2.52 1.88 -21.08
C LYS A 128 2.02 2.30 -22.47
N HIS A 129 2.05 1.39 -23.44
CA HIS A 129 1.65 1.65 -24.81
C HIS A 129 0.59 0.65 -25.24
N GLY A 130 -0.56 1.18 -25.67
CA GLY A 130 -1.62 0.36 -26.23
C GLY A 130 -2.67 -0.09 -25.22
N LYS A 131 -3.51 -1.01 -25.70
CA LYS A 131 -4.69 -1.50 -25.00
C LYS A 131 -4.46 -2.94 -24.59
N PHE A 132 -5.03 -3.35 -23.46
CA PHE A 132 -4.83 -4.68 -22.90
C PHE A 132 -6.08 -5.23 -22.22
N SER A 133 -6.19 -6.55 -22.16
CA SER A 133 -7.27 -7.28 -21.53
C SER A 133 -6.85 -7.86 -20.18
N SER A 134 -7.82 -8.37 -19.41
CA SER A 134 -7.51 -9.11 -18.18
C SER A 134 -6.81 -10.44 -18.43
N LEU A 135 -6.89 -10.98 -19.65
CA LEU A 135 -6.13 -12.16 -20.04
C LEU A 135 -4.66 -11.80 -20.22
N ASP A 136 -4.38 -10.74 -20.98
CA ASP A 136 -3.01 -10.28 -21.25
C ASP A 136 -2.27 -9.97 -19.95
N VAL A 137 -2.95 -9.37 -18.97
CA VAL A 137 -2.37 -9.09 -17.65
C VAL A 137 -2.04 -10.38 -16.89
N ALA A 138 -2.93 -11.38 -16.91
CA ALA A 138 -2.69 -12.66 -16.26
C ALA A 138 -1.52 -13.42 -16.88
N GLU A 139 -1.39 -13.41 -18.21
CA GLU A 139 -0.28 -14.03 -18.93
C GLU A 139 1.07 -13.39 -18.58
N ILE A 140 1.15 -12.05 -18.59
CA ILE A 140 2.38 -11.35 -18.20
C ILE A 140 2.69 -11.54 -16.72
N TYR A 141 1.66 -11.58 -15.86
CA TYR A 141 1.83 -11.87 -14.43
C TYR A 141 2.48 -13.22 -14.20
N GLN A 142 1.93 -14.26 -14.83
CA GLN A 142 2.50 -15.59 -14.75
C GLN A 142 3.91 -15.67 -15.33
N ALA A 143 4.16 -15.01 -16.46
CA ALA A 143 5.50 -14.99 -17.05
C ALA A 143 6.54 -14.26 -16.19
N THR A 144 6.12 -13.24 -15.43
CA THR A 144 7.04 -12.39 -14.65
C THR A 144 7.31 -12.95 -13.26
N PHE A 145 6.28 -13.45 -12.58
CA PHE A 145 6.37 -13.89 -11.18
C PHE A 145 6.28 -15.41 -11.02
N ASN A 146 6.08 -16.16 -12.11
CA ASN A 146 5.86 -17.60 -12.09
C ASN A 146 4.69 -18.03 -11.17
N GLU A 147 3.72 -17.14 -11.01
CA GLU A 147 2.52 -17.31 -10.18
C GLU A 147 1.26 -17.26 -11.06
N ASP A 148 0.27 -18.09 -10.75
CA ASP A 148 -1.02 -18.03 -11.46
C ASP A 148 -1.89 -16.91 -10.88
N LEU A 149 -2.34 -15.99 -11.75
CA LEU A 149 -3.32 -14.97 -11.41
C LEU A 149 -4.62 -15.25 -12.17
N PRO A 150 -5.68 -15.73 -11.50
CA PRO A 150 -6.94 -16.01 -12.18
C PRO A 150 -7.47 -14.77 -12.92
N LYS A 151 -7.96 -14.98 -14.14
CA LYS A 151 -8.53 -13.91 -14.98
C LYS A 151 -9.62 -13.10 -14.25
N SER A 152 -10.41 -13.73 -13.38
CA SER A 152 -11.42 -13.07 -12.54
C SER A 152 -10.79 -12.11 -11.52
N THR A 153 -9.67 -12.50 -10.92
CA THR A 153 -8.87 -11.67 -10.00
C THR A 153 -8.27 -10.48 -10.74
N ALA A 154 -7.61 -10.72 -11.88
CA ALA A 154 -7.08 -9.66 -12.74
C ALA A 154 -8.20 -8.68 -13.17
N SER A 155 -9.37 -9.19 -13.56
CA SER A 155 -10.53 -8.38 -13.93
C SER A 155 -11.04 -7.52 -12.76
N THR A 156 -11.04 -8.07 -11.54
CA THR A 156 -11.45 -7.36 -10.32
C THR A 156 -10.49 -6.23 -10.01
N TYR A 157 -9.19 -6.49 -10.07
CA TYR A 157 -8.17 -5.49 -9.80
C TYR A 157 -8.13 -4.39 -10.85
N LEU A 158 -8.28 -4.73 -12.14
CA LEU A 158 -8.43 -3.74 -13.21
C LEU A 158 -9.66 -2.84 -13.02
N ALA A 159 -10.77 -3.40 -12.54
CA ALA A 159 -11.94 -2.60 -12.22
C ALA A 159 -11.68 -1.62 -11.05
N ARG A 160 -10.89 -2.03 -10.05
CA ARG A 160 -10.44 -1.16 -8.94
C ARG A 160 -9.54 -0.04 -9.45
N MET A 161 -8.57 -0.34 -10.31
CA MET A 161 -7.66 0.65 -10.90
C MET A 161 -8.37 1.61 -11.86
N TRP A 162 -9.42 1.15 -12.53
CA TRP A 162 -10.31 1.99 -13.33
C TRP A 162 -11.17 2.94 -12.47
N ASN A 163 -11.57 2.49 -11.27
CA ASN A 163 -12.31 3.26 -10.26
C ASN A 163 -13.48 4.08 -10.85
N GLY A 164 -14.40 3.43 -11.58
CA GLY A 164 -15.56 4.12 -12.15
C GLY A 164 -15.24 5.13 -13.25
N GLY A 165 -14.03 5.10 -13.82
CA GLY A 165 -13.53 6.05 -14.83
C GLY A 165 -12.68 7.18 -14.27
N LYS A 166 -12.61 7.30 -12.93
CA LYS A 166 -11.80 8.31 -12.23
C LYS A 166 -10.37 7.85 -11.93
N GLY A 167 -10.08 6.57 -12.11
CA GLY A 167 -8.76 6.01 -11.88
C GLY A 167 -7.80 6.19 -13.06
N HIS A 168 -6.67 5.48 -12.98
CA HIS A 168 -5.53 5.59 -13.89
C HIS A 168 -5.74 4.84 -15.22
N LEU A 169 -6.82 4.06 -15.32
CA LEU A 169 -7.18 3.34 -16.52
C LEU A 169 -8.40 3.97 -17.20
N GLU A 170 -8.42 3.86 -18.53
CA GLU A 170 -9.64 3.91 -19.32
C GLU A 170 -10.14 2.49 -19.58
N ARG A 171 -11.46 2.33 -19.74
CA ARG A 171 -12.08 1.04 -20.02
C ARG A 171 -13.00 1.14 -21.23
N TYR A 172 -12.88 0.15 -22.11
CA TYR A 172 -13.59 0.01 -23.37
C TYR A 172 -14.28 -1.37 -23.43
N GLY A 173 -15.30 -1.51 -24.27
CA GLY A 173 -15.96 -2.79 -24.51
C GLY A 173 -17.08 -3.12 -23.52
N ASN A 174 -17.47 -4.39 -23.49
CA ASN A 174 -18.62 -4.88 -22.74
C ASN A 174 -18.20 -5.84 -21.61
N ARG A 175 -19.16 -6.26 -20.78
CA ARG A 175 -18.92 -7.10 -19.58
C ARG A 175 -18.15 -8.39 -19.85
N SER A 176 -18.23 -8.95 -21.06
CA SER A 176 -17.54 -10.19 -21.44
C SER A 176 -16.12 -9.97 -21.96
N GLY A 177 -15.71 -8.73 -22.24
CA GLY A 177 -14.44 -8.43 -22.90
C GLY A 177 -14.02 -6.99 -22.70
N TYR A 178 -13.88 -6.57 -21.44
CA TYR A 178 -13.35 -5.24 -21.16
C TYR A 178 -11.88 -5.15 -21.56
N ILE A 179 -11.58 -4.06 -22.26
CA ILE A 179 -10.24 -3.68 -22.68
C ILE A 179 -9.86 -2.41 -21.95
N TYR A 180 -8.64 -2.33 -21.45
CA TYR A 180 -8.13 -1.22 -20.66
C TYR A 180 -7.00 -0.51 -21.40
N ARG A 181 -6.77 0.76 -21.03
CA ARG A 181 -5.60 1.55 -21.46
C ARG A 181 -5.13 2.38 -20.27
N LEU A 182 -3.82 2.45 -20.05
CA LEU A 182 -3.25 3.40 -19.10
C LEU A 182 -3.40 4.84 -19.61
N LYS A 183 -3.82 5.74 -18.71
CA LYS A 183 -3.92 7.18 -18.97
C LYS A 183 -2.56 7.85 -18.80
N THR A 184 -1.62 7.50 -19.67
CA THR A 184 -0.26 8.06 -19.67
C THR A 184 -0.22 9.57 -19.88
N GLU A 185 -1.32 10.19 -20.26
CA GLU A 185 -1.54 11.64 -20.30
C GLU A 185 -1.56 12.30 -18.90
N ILE A 186 -1.82 11.54 -17.83
CA ILE A 186 -1.84 12.04 -16.46
C ILE A 186 -0.42 12.01 -15.88
N SER A 187 0.02 13.10 -15.26
CA SER A 187 1.38 13.23 -14.69
C SER A 187 1.67 12.21 -13.59
N GLU A 188 0.68 11.91 -12.74
CA GLU A 188 0.79 10.89 -11.69
C GLU A 188 1.01 9.49 -12.29
N VAL A 189 0.29 9.15 -13.36
CA VAL A 189 0.44 7.86 -14.06
C VAL A 189 1.84 7.71 -14.66
N ARG A 190 2.41 8.79 -15.20
CA ARG A 190 3.79 8.77 -15.75
C ARG A 190 4.82 8.46 -14.67
N LYS A 191 4.73 9.11 -13.51
CA LYS A 191 5.64 8.87 -12.38
C LYS A 191 5.56 7.42 -11.90
N GLU A 192 4.35 6.88 -11.79
CA GLU A 192 4.15 5.48 -11.42
C GLU A 192 4.67 4.51 -12.48
N THR A 193 4.55 4.84 -13.77
CA THR A 193 5.18 4.09 -14.88
C THR A 193 6.70 4.06 -14.76
N GLU A 194 7.36 5.20 -14.57
CA GLU A 194 8.81 5.28 -14.42
C GLU A 194 9.28 4.42 -13.22
N ARG A 195 8.61 4.56 -12.07
CA ARG A 195 8.90 3.76 -10.87
C ARG A 195 8.71 2.26 -11.11
N ALA A 196 7.61 1.87 -11.76
CA ALA A 196 7.33 0.46 -12.03
C ALA A 196 8.32 -0.14 -13.03
N GLU A 197 8.78 0.63 -14.02
CA GLU A 197 9.82 0.19 -14.96
C GLU A 197 11.16 -0.05 -14.26
N GLU A 198 11.57 0.84 -13.34
CA GLU A 198 12.78 0.64 -12.53
C GLU A 198 12.71 -0.64 -11.69
N ILE A 199 11.54 -0.88 -11.06
CA ILE A 199 11.30 -2.09 -10.28
C ILE A 199 11.34 -3.32 -11.20
N LEU A 200 10.63 -3.34 -12.32
CA LEU A 200 10.59 -4.49 -13.23
C LEU A 200 11.96 -4.76 -13.87
N ALA A 201 12.72 -3.72 -14.20
CA ALA A 201 14.07 -3.85 -14.75
C ALA A 201 15.04 -4.47 -13.73
N SER A 202 14.90 -4.14 -12.44
CA SER A 202 15.68 -4.79 -11.37
C SER A 202 15.37 -6.29 -11.23
N ILE A 203 14.19 -6.74 -11.69
CA ILE A 203 13.78 -8.14 -11.70
C ILE A 203 14.37 -8.88 -12.90
N GLN A 204 14.30 -8.29 -14.10
CA GLN A 204 14.70 -8.95 -15.36
C GLN A 204 16.21 -9.02 -15.61
N ILE A 205 17.03 -8.30 -14.83
CA ILE A 205 18.51 -8.32 -14.93
C ILE A 205 19.12 -9.53 -14.19
N LYS A 206 18.33 -10.36 -13.51
CA LYS A 206 18.78 -11.58 -12.82
C LYS A 206 18.76 -12.83 -13.72
#